data_AF-A0A847Y083-F1
#
_entry.id   AF-A0A847Y083-F1
#
_cell.length_a   1.000
_cell.length_b   1.000
_cell.length_c   1.000
_cell.angle_alpha   90.00
_cell.angle_beta   90.00
_cell.angle_gamma   90.00
#
_symmetry.space_group_name_H-M   'P 1'
#
loop_
_entity.id
_entity.type
_entity.pdbx_description
1 polymer ?
#
loop_
_entity_poly.entity_id
_entity_poly.type
_entity_poly.pdbx_seq_one_letter_code
_entity_poly.pdbx_strand_id
1 'polypeptide(L)'
;MLSVLFDLDDTLIINNAEQFTRVYLNLLGKHLQDRVEPQKMVQALWDGTREMVTKSTIAGTLESAFDRVFYPAIGYSKEDLSATLTDFYKRIFPLLKNETAPQPEAVGLIERCLANGWNVAIATNPLFPEMAVHHRLSWAGLDSGRVPFAAISSYETYHFAKPQPAYFREVAARISAFDHPAVMVGNDLENDILPAGQAGLPIFWVSESDAVLPEGLPAGSARGSFSEIFTWLQEMDTNQDQPQTKTIPSLLADLRGGAAAIDAIVREFPADRCTKRPGRKEWSLREIICHLRDVDRDINLVRINTILREKEPFVPGIDSDRWSVERDYIHQDEMNALNEFISTRQEIVDLLENTNPGNWDRLIRHSIFGPTSLKELAAFIVAHDNNHIKQIRNLSS
;
A
#
# COMPACT_ATOMS: atom_id res chain seq x y z
N MET A 1 -19.81 5.94 3.90
CA MET A 1 -19.21 5.22 2.75
C MET A 1 -17.89 4.63 3.21
N LEU A 2 -17.69 3.32 3.05
CA LEU A 2 -16.45 2.61 3.46
C LEU A 2 -15.54 2.25 2.27
N SER A 3 -14.26 2.07 2.58
CA SER A 3 -13.30 1.35 1.76
C SER A 3 -12.96 0.01 2.42
N VAL A 4 -13.26 -1.11 1.76
CA VAL A 4 -13.08 -2.45 2.31
C VAL A 4 -11.95 -3.16 1.58
N LEU A 5 -10.90 -3.50 2.33
CA LEU A 5 -9.78 -4.30 1.86
C LEU A 5 -10.07 -5.75 2.20
N PHE A 6 -10.10 -6.62 1.20
CA PHE A 6 -10.26 -8.06 1.39
C PHE A 6 -8.96 -8.78 1.06
N ASP A 7 -8.52 -9.68 1.94
CA ASP A 7 -7.60 -10.74 1.53
C ASP A 7 -8.28 -11.66 0.50
N LEU A 8 -7.46 -12.40 -0.26
CA LEU A 8 -7.92 -13.35 -1.26
C LEU A 8 -7.89 -14.79 -0.74
N ASP A 9 -6.73 -15.29 -0.29
CA ASP A 9 -6.53 -16.70 0.02
C ASP A 9 -7.22 -17.09 1.33
N ASP A 10 -7.96 -18.19 1.31
CA ASP A 10 -8.80 -18.67 2.41
C ASP A 10 -9.79 -17.62 2.98
N THR A 11 -9.96 -16.50 2.26
CA THR A 11 -10.98 -15.47 2.51
C THR A 11 -12.00 -15.43 1.38
N LEU A 12 -11.58 -15.11 0.15
CA LEU A 12 -12.46 -15.07 -1.04
C LEU A 12 -12.29 -16.30 -1.95
N ILE A 13 -11.16 -16.99 -1.86
CA ILE A 13 -10.89 -18.26 -2.54
C ILE A 13 -10.27 -19.25 -1.56
N ILE A 14 -10.73 -20.49 -1.53
CA ILE A 14 -10.13 -21.56 -0.74
C ILE A 14 -8.86 -22.01 -1.43
N ASN A 15 -7.73 -21.98 -0.73
CA ASN A 15 -6.42 -22.27 -1.29
C ASN A 15 -5.45 -22.87 -0.26
N ASN A 16 -5.09 -24.15 -0.42
CA ASN A 16 -3.99 -24.71 0.35
C ASN A 16 -2.65 -24.18 -0.18
N ALA A 17 -2.11 -23.16 0.50
CA ALA A 17 -0.92 -22.44 0.07
C ALA A 17 0.32 -23.35 -0.15
N GLU A 18 0.54 -24.36 0.69
CA GLU A 18 1.67 -25.29 0.53
C GLU A 18 1.52 -26.13 -0.74
N GLN A 19 0.34 -26.72 -0.93
CA GLN A 19 0.04 -27.52 -2.12
C GLN A 19 0.10 -26.67 -3.39
N PHE A 20 -0.53 -25.50 -3.38
CA PHE A 20 -0.53 -24.57 -4.51
C PHE A 20 0.89 -24.18 -4.91
N THR A 21 1.72 -23.79 -3.93
CA THR A 21 3.11 -23.40 -4.16
C THR A 21 3.90 -24.54 -4.76
N ARG A 22 3.76 -25.76 -4.24
CA ARG A 22 4.46 -26.95 -4.77
C ARG A 22 4.10 -27.22 -6.23
N VAL A 23 2.81 -27.17 -6.59
CA VAL A 23 2.36 -27.41 -7.97
C VAL A 23 2.80 -26.28 -8.89
N TYR A 24 2.67 -25.03 -8.45
CA TYR A 24 3.13 -23.84 -9.18
C TYR A 24 4.61 -23.91 -9.53
N LEU A 25 5.48 -24.17 -8.55
CA LEU A 25 6.93 -24.27 -8.75
C LEU A 25 7.30 -25.39 -9.73
N ASN A 26 6.63 -26.53 -9.64
CA ASN A 26 6.86 -27.65 -10.55
C ASN A 26 6.46 -27.29 -12.00
N LEU A 27 5.30 -26.66 -12.21
CA LEU A 27 4.85 -26.24 -13.53
C LEU A 27 5.78 -25.19 -14.14
N LEU A 28 6.16 -24.18 -13.36
CA LEU A 28 7.07 -23.12 -13.81
C LEU A 28 8.46 -23.67 -14.13
N GLY A 29 8.99 -24.54 -13.26
CA GLY A 29 10.30 -25.18 -13.45
C GLY A 29 10.34 -26.02 -14.72
N LYS A 30 9.28 -26.78 -14.99
CA LYS A 30 9.16 -27.55 -16.23
C LYS A 30 9.05 -26.66 -17.46
N HIS A 31 8.32 -25.55 -17.39
CA HIS A 31 8.17 -24.62 -18.52
C HIS A 31 9.47 -23.89 -18.88
N LEU A 32 10.33 -23.64 -17.89
CA LEU A 32 11.61 -22.95 -18.06
C LEU A 32 12.81 -23.88 -18.19
N GLN A 33 12.64 -25.21 -18.13
CA GLN A 33 13.72 -26.19 -18.04
C GLN A 33 14.75 -26.11 -19.19
N ASP A 34 14.32 -25.70 -20.40
CA ASP A 34 15.20 -25.57 -21.56
C ASP A 34 16.11 -24.33 -21.50
N ARG A 35 15.86 -23.43 -20.53
CA ARG A 35 16.57 -22.16 -20.35
C ARG A 35 17.30 -22.07 -19.03
N VAL A 36 16.68 -22.55 -17.95
CA VAL A 36 17.19 -22.48 -16.58
C VAL A 36 17.03 -23.84 -15.92
N GLU A 37 18.08 -24.33 -15.27
CA GLU A 37 18.02 -25.55 -14.46
C GLU A 37 16.90 -25.42 -13.40
N PRO A 38 15.99 -26.41 -13.24
CA PRO A 38 14.85 -26.30 -12.34
C PRO A 38 15.20 -25.93 -10.90
N GLN A 39 16.24 -26.53 -10.32
CA GLN A 39 16.67 -26.23 -8.95
C GLN A 39 17.16 -24.80 -8.81
N LYS A 40 17.96 -24.33 -9.79
CA LYS A 40 18.46 -22.96 -9.85
C LYS A 40 17.32 -21.95 -10.01
N MET A 41 16.31 -22.26 -10.84
CA MET A 41 15.13 -21.43 -11.01
C MET A 41 14.36 -21.28 -9.70
N VAL A 42 14.05 -22.40 -9.03
CA VAL A 42 13.30 -22.40 -7.76
C VAL A 42 14.04 -21.60 -6.70
N GLN A 43 15.37 -21.79 -6.58
CA GLN A 43 16.18 -21.04 -5.63
C GLN A 43 16.14 -19.53 -5.91
N ALA A 44 16.37 -19.11 -7.16
CA ALA A 44 16.34 -17.71 -7.54
C ALA A 44 14.95 -17.07 -7.30
N LEU A 45 13.87 -17.82 -7.55
CA LEU A 45 12.51 -17.37 -7.29
C LEU A 45 12.26 -17.16 -5.79
N TRP A 46 12.73 -18.07 -4.94
CA TRP A 46 12.66 -17.90 -3.48
C TRP A 46 13.45 -16.69 -3.00
N ASP A 47 14.66 -16.50 -3.51
CA ASP A 47 15.51 -15.36 -3.14
C ASP A 47 14.88 -14.03 -3.56
N GLY A 48 14.34 -13.95 -4.78
CA GLY A 48 13.60 -12.78 -5.24
C GLY A 48 12.32 -12.53 -4.43
N THR A 49 11.57 -13.58 -4.09
CA THR A 49 10.36 -13.46 -3.24
C THR A 49 10.72 -12.99 -1.84
N ARG A 50 11.82 -13.47 -1.28
CA ARG A 50 12.33 -13.02 0.02
C ARG A 50 12.67 -11.54 -0.01
N GLU A 51 13.36 -11.08 -1.06
CA GLU A 51 13.70 -9.66 -1.24
C GLU A 51 12.44 -8.79 -1.25
N MET A 52 11.38 -9.20 -1.97
CA MET A 52 10.09 -8.51 -1.95
C MET A 52 9.49 -8.40 -0.54
N VAL A 53 9.46 -9.52 0.20
CA VAL A 53 8.87 -9.55 1.56
C VAL A 53 9.67 -8.71 2.55
N THR A 54 11.00 -8.69 2.44
CA THR A 54 11.88 -7.96 3.38
C THR A 54 12.10 -6.50 3.01
N LYS A 55 11.73 -6.08 1.81
CA LYS A 55 11.90 -4.70 1.35
C LYS A 55 11.09 -3.72 2.20
N SER A 56 11.78 -2.83 2.91
CA SER A 56 11.18 -1.75 3.70
C SER A 56 11.36 -0.35 3.08
N THR A 57 12.12 -0.25 1.98
CA THR A 57 12.36 1.03 1.31
C THR A 57 11.13 1.49 0.53
N ILE A 58 10.89 2.79 0.49
CA ILE A 58 9.80 3.37 -0.30
C ILE A 58 10.13 3.31 -1.79
N ALA A 59 11.39 3.54 -2.17
CA ALA A 59 11.79 3.60 -3.58
C ALA A 59 11.66 2.25 -4.30
N GLY A 60 10.98 2.28 -5.45
CA GLY A 60 10.86 1.15 -6.37
C GLY A 60 9.80 0.13 -5.94
N THR A 61 9.13 -0.45 -6.92
CA THR A 61 8.09 -1.47 -6.71
C THR A 61 8.69 -2.80 -6.25
N LEU A 62 7.85 -3.72 -5.78
CA LEU A 62 8.25 -5.08 -5.43
C LEU A 62 8.82 -5.82 -6.64
N GLU A 63 8.25 -5.62 -7.83
CA GLU A 63 8.79 -6.13 -9.09
C GLU A 63 10.24 -5.65 -9.30
N SER A 64 10.53 -4.36 -9.08
CA SER A 64 11.90 -3.86 -9.22
C SER A 64 12.88 -4.49 -8.21
N ALA A 65 12.39 -4.90 -7.03
CA ALA A 65 13.18 -5.58 -6.01
C ALA A 65 13.43 -7.04 -6.39
N PHE A 66 12.38 -7.73 -6.86
CA PHE A 66 12.45 -9.08 -7.40
C PHE A 66 13.44 -9.16 -8.57
N ASP A 67 13.30 -8.26 -9.54
CA ASP A 67 14.08 -8.25 -10.78
C ASP A 67 15.59 -8.12 -10.52
N ARG A 68 15.98 -7.35 -9.50
CA ARG A 68 17.39 -7.15 -9.10
C ARG A 68 18.06 -8.43 -8.59
N VAL A 69 17.28 -9.39 -8.09
CA VAL A 69 17.79 -10.64 -7.50
C VAL A 69 17.60 -11.80 -8.47
N PHE A 70 16.39 -11.96 -9.01
CA PHE A 70 15.98 -13.12 -9.79
C PHE A 70 16.74 -13.25 -11.11
N TYR A 71 16.72 -12.20 -11.94
CA TYR A 71 17.27 -12.22 -13.30
C TYR A 71 18.80 -12.42 -13.34
N PRO A 72 19.59 -11.69 -12.52
CA PRO A 72 21.03 -11.94 -12.43
C PRO A 72 21.36 -13.36 -11.96
N ALA A 73 20.60 -13.91 -11.00
CA ALA A 73 20.85 -15.24 -10.48
C ALA A 73 20.70 -16.32 -11.56
N ILE A 74 19.68 -16.21 -12.42
CA ILE A 74 19.45 -17.19 -13.49
C ILE A 74 20.27 -16.91 -14.76
N GLY A 75 20.86 -15.72 -14.89
CA GLY A 75 21.74 -15.34 -16.00
C GLY A 75 20.99 -14.86 -17.25
N TYR A 76 19.80 -14.29 -17.07
CA TYR A 76 18.97 -13.73 -18.13
C TYR A 76 18.51 -12.32 -17.77
N SER A 77 18.19 -11.51 -18.76
CA SER A 77 17.42 -10.28 -18.54
C SER A 77 15.92 -10.57 -18.44
N LYS A 78 15.15 -9.59 -17.97
CA LYS A 78 13.69 -9.65 -17.98
C LYS A 78 13.15 -9.78 -19.39
N GLU A 79 13.75 -9.04 -20.31
CA GLU A 79 13.39 -9.00 -21.72
C GLU A 79 13.58 -10.38 -22.37
N ASP A 80 14.64 -11.12 -22.02
CA ASP A 80 14.91 -12.46 -22.56
C ASP A 80 13.82 -13.48 -22.20
N LEU A 81 13.23 -13.37 -21.00
CA LEU A 81 12.25 -14.33 -20.48
C LEU A 81 10.80 -13.85 -20.58
N SER A 82 10.56 -12.57 -20.83
CA SER A 82 9.23 -11.94 -20.81
C SER A 82 8.19 -12.71 -21.64
N ALA A 83 8.50 -13.06 -22.89
CA ALA A 83 7.58 -13.80 -23.75
C ALA A 83 7.27 -15.22 -23.20
N THR A 84 8.27 -15.89 -22.63
CA THR A 84 8.14 -17.25 -22.09
C THR A 84 7.31 -17.24 -20.81
N LEU A 85 7.56 -16.29 -19.91
CA LEU A 85 6.80 -16.10 -18.67
C LEU A 85 5.35 -15.67 -18.98
N THR A 86 5.16 -14.78 -19.96
CA THR A 86 3.82 -14.39 -20.42
C THR A 86 3.04 -15.60 -20.93
N ASP A 87 3.65 -16.48 -21.73
CA ASP A 87 3.01 -17.73 -22.19
C ASP A 87 2.64 -18.65 -21.03
N PHE A 88 3.54 -18.78 -20.04
CA PHE A 88 3.26 -19.55 -18.81
C PHE A 88 2.00 -19.03 -18.10
N TYR A 89 1.94 -17.73 -17.80
CA TYR A 89 0.80 -17.16 -17.08
C TYR A 89 -0.49 -17.18 -17.90
N LYS A 90 -0.42 -17.14 -19.25
CA LYS A 90 -1.62 -17.25 -20.12
C LYS A 90 -2.15 -18.67 -20.27
N ARG A 91 -1.28 -19.68 -20.33
CA ARG A 91 -1.66 -21.03 -20.79
C ARG A 91 -1.51 -22.12 -19.75
N ILE A 92 -0.51 -22.01 -18.88
CA ILE A 92 -0.16 -23.07 -17.92
C ILE A 92 -0.63 -22.71 -16.52
N PHE A 93 -0.42 -21.47 -16.07
CA PHE A 93 -0.90 -21.00 -14.76
C PHE A 93 -2.41 -21.22 -14.55
N PRO A 94 -3.30 -21.06 -15.56
CA PRO A 94 -4.73 -21.40 -15.44
C PRO A 94 -5.04 -22.82 -14.96
N LEU A 95 -4.12 -23.78 -15.15
CA LEU A 95 -4.29 -25.16 -14.70
C LEU A 95 -4.31 -25.28 -13.16
N LEU A 96 -3.71 -24.32 -12.45
CA LEU A 96 -3.70 -24.27 -10.99
C LEU A 96 -5.08 -24.02 -10.38
N LYS A 97 -6.10 -23.68 -11.18
CA LYS A 97 -7.49 -23.59 -10.73
C LYS A 97 -7.93 -24.86 -9.98
N ASN A 98 -7.43 -26.03 -10.39
CA ASN A 98 -7.79 -27.32 -9.77
C ASN A 98 -7.25 -27.48 -8.34
N GLU A 99 -6.30 -26.64 -7.93
CA GLU A 99 -5.74 -26.61 -6.56
C GLU A 99 -6.51 -25.63 -5.66
N THR A 100 -7.57 -24.99 -6.17
CA THR A 100 -8.34 -23.96 -5.49
C THR A 100 -9.84 -24.24 -5.60
N ALA A 101 -10.64 -23.64 -4.73
CA ALA A 101 -12.10 -23.62 -4.86
C ALA A 101 -12.65 -22.24 -4.52
N PRO A 102 -13.75 -21.77 -5.14
CA PRO A 102 -14.36 -20.51 -4.75
C PRO A 102 -14.91 -20.59 -3.32
N GLN A 103 -14.83 -19.49 -2.57
CA GLN A 103 -15.61 -19.37 -1.33
C GLN A 103 -17.07 -19.08 -1.70
N PRO A 104 -18.05 -19.96 -1.40
CA PRO A 104 -19.40 -19.86 -1.95
C PRO A 104 -20.13 -18.55 -1.67
N GLU A 105 -19.85 -17.92 -0.53
CA GLU A 105 -20.48 -16.68 -0.09
C GLU A 105 -19.74 -15.40 -0.54
N ALA A 106 -18.53 -15.54 -1.10
CA ALA A 106 -17.67 -14.40 -1.43
C ALA A 106 -18.27 -13.50 -2.51
N VAL A 107 -18.78 -14.07 -3.60
CA VAL A 107 -19.41 -13.28 -4.68
C VAL A 107 -20.56 -12.43 -4.14
N GLY A 108 -21.47 -13.05 -3.37
CA GLY A 108 -22.61 -12.34 -2.79
C GLY A 108 -22.20 -11.26 -1.79
N LEU A 109 -21.14 -11.48 -1.00
CA LEU A 109 -20.58 -10.45 -0.11
C LEU A 109 -20.07 -9.25 -0.91
N ILE A 110 -19.23 -9.47 -1.93
CA ILE A 110 -18.66 -8.39 -2.76
C ILE A 110 -19.77 -7.62 -3.49
N GLU A 111 -20.75 -8.30 -4.06
CA GLU A 111 -21.90 -7.67 -4.71
C GLU A 111 -22.67 -6.77 -3.74
N ARG A 112 -22.90 -7.23 -2.49
CA ARG A 112 -23.57 -6.43 -1.47
C ARG A 112 -22.73 -5.21 -1.07
N CYS A 113 -21.42 -5.33 -0.93
CA CYS A 113 -20.54 -4.20 -0.63
C CYS A 113 -20.64 -3.13 -1.71
N LEU A 114 -20.55 -3.53 -2.99
CA LEU A 114 -20.67 -2.62 -4.12
C LEU A 114 -22.07 -1.99 -4.22
N ALA A 115 -23.13 -2.75 -3.94
CA ALA A 115 -24.50 -2.24 -3.92
C ALA A 115 -24.75 -1.19 -2.81
N ASN A 116 -23.94 -1.19 -1.73
CA ASN A 116 -23.96 -0.14 -0.71
C ASN A 116 -23.09 1.07 -1.07
N GLY A 117 -22.52 1.09 -2.27
CA GLY A 117 -21.63 2.16 -2.73
C GLY A 117 -20.28 2.16 -2.01
N TRP A 118 -19.88 1.04 -1.39
CA TRP A 118 -18.56 0.95 -0.77
C TRP A 118 -17.50 0.64 -1.81
N ASN A 119 -16.29 1.16 -1.60
CA ASN A 119 -15.15 0.79 -2.42
C ASN A 119 -14.62 -0.57 -1.95
N VAL A 120 -14.29 -1.45 -2.89
CA VAL A 120 -13.75 -2.78 -2.60
C VAL A 120 -12.37 -2.91 -3.23
N ALA A 121 -11.39 -3.36 -2.46
CA ALA A 121 -10.06 -3.68 -2.94
C ALA A 121 -9.65 -5.10 -2.60
N ILE A 122 -8.86 -5.68 -3.50
CA ILE A 122 -8.23 -6.99 -3.30
C ILE A 122 -6.85 -6.75 -2.73
N ALA A 123 -6.75 -6.84 -1.42
CA ALA A 123 -5.53 -6.67 -0.65
C ALA A 123 -4.79 -8.01 -0.46
N THR A 124 -4.66 -8.85 -1.50
CA THR A 124 -3.84 -10.09 -1.44
C THR A 124 -2.35 -9.78 -1.34
N ASN A 125 -1.53 -10.67 -0.77
CA ASN A 125 -0.08 -10.46 -0.69
C ASN A 125 0.52 -10.25 -2.11
N PRO A 126 1.09 -9.07 -2.43
CA PRO A 126 1.51 -8.71 -3.79
C PRO A 126 2.83 -9.38 -4.20
N LEU A 127 2.87 -10.71 -4.18
CA LEU A 127 4.04 -11.53 -4.58
C LEU A 127 3.87 -12.18 -5.96
N PHE A 128 2.69 -12.03 -6.54
CA PHE A 128 2.36 -12.55 -7.86
C PHE A 128 2.24 -11.41 -8.88
N PRO A 129 2.50 -11.72 -10.17
CA PRO A 129 2.12 -10.84 -11.27
C PRO A 129 0.62 -10.60 -11.32
N GLU A 130 0.24 -9.42 -11.81
CA GLU A 130 -1.13 -8.97 -11.94
C GLU A 130 -2.00 -10.00 -12.69
N MET A 131 -1.46 -10.57 -13.78
CA MET A 131 -2.14 -11.64 -14.53
C MET A 131 -2.51 -12.86 -13.67
N ALA A 132 -1.62 -13.27 -12.77
CA ALA A 132 -1.88 -14.39 -11.86
C ALA A 132 -2.96 -14.03 -10.84
N VAL A 133 -2.96 -12.79 -10.34
CA VAL A 133 -4.00 -12.29 -9.42
C VAL A 133 -5.37 -12.26 -10.10
N HIS A 134 -5.45 -11.77 -11.35
CA HIS A 134 -6.69 -11.78 -12.14
C HIS A 134 -7.22 -13.19 -12.41
N HIS A 135 -6.34 -14.15 -12.72
CA HIS A 135 -6.76 -15.55 -12.85
C HIS A 135 -7.36 -16.08 -11.55
N ARG A 136 -6.72 -15.83 -10.42
CA ARG A 136 -7.20 -16.27 -9.10
C ARG A 136 -8.54 -15.63 -8.74
N LEU A 137 -8.73 -14.34 -9.02
CA LEU A 137 -10.02 -13.67 -8.87
C LEU A 137 -11.12 -14.29 -9.75
N SER A 138 -10.80 -14.62 -11.00
CA SER A 138 -11.73 -15.34 -11.88
C SER A 138 -12.11 -16.73 -11.33
N TRP A 139 -11.16 -17.45 -10.72
CA TRP A 139 -11.43 -18.75 -10.09
C TRP A 139 -12.33 -18.64 -8.85
N ALA A 140 -12.25 -17.51 -8.13
CA ALA A 140 -13.15 -17.14 -7.04
C ALA A 140 -14.57 -16.73 -7.51
N GLY A 141 -14.80 -16.62 -8.83
CA GLY A 141 -16.05 -16.10 -9.39
C GLY A 141 -16.12 -14.56 -9.41
N LEU A 142 -15.01 -13.89 -9.12
CA LEU A 142 -14.89 -12.44 -8.99
C LEU A 142 -14.08 -11.84 -10.15
N ASP A 143 -14.49 -12.11 -11.39
CA ASP A 143 -13.81 -11.63 -12.59
C ASP A 143 -13.65 -10.10 -12.58
N SER A 144 -12.40 -9.62 -12.46
CA SER A 144 -12.04 -8.21 -12.39
C SER A 144 -12.32 -7.42 -13.67
N GLY A 145 -12.59 -8.10 -14.79
CA GLY A 145 -13.11 -7.44 -15.99
C GLY A 145 -14.58 -7.03 -15.88
N ARG A 146 -15.27 -7.51 -14.84
CA ARG A 146 -16.71 -7.27 -14.58
C ARG A 146 -16.95 -6.62 -13.23
N VAL A 147 -16.21 -7.04 -12.20
CA VAL A 147 -16.32 -6.51 -10.84
C VAL A 147 -15.43 -5.27 -10.72
N PRO A 148 -15.99 -4.09 -10.42
CA PRO A 148 -15.25 -2.83 -10.39
C PRO A 148 -14.48 -2.67 -9.07
N PHE A 149 -13.39 -3.43 -8.93
CA PHE A 149 -12.48 -3.24 -7.80
C PHE A 149 -11.78 -1.88 -7.89
N ALA A 150 -11.73 -1.17 -6.77
CA ALA A 150 -11.06 0.12 -6.67
C ALA A 150 -9.52 -0.01 -6.67
N ALA A 151 -9.00 -1.16 -6.22
CA ALA A 151 -7.59 -1.51 -6.30
C ALA A 151 -7.42 -3.04 -6.26
N ILE A 152 -6.39 -3.55 -6.94
CA ILE A 152 -5.97 -4.96 -6.89
C ILE A 152 -4.46 -4.98 -6.65
N SER A 153 -4.03 -5.71 -5.63
CA SER A 153 -2.62 -5.80 -5.26
C SER A 153 -1.82 -6.73 -6.18
N SER A 154 -0.67 -6.25 -6.65
CA SER A 154 0.27 -7.00 -7.48
C SER A 154 1.69 -6.47 -7.29
N TYR A 155 2.70 -7.31 -7.55
CA TYR A 155 4.10 -6.91 -7.36
C TYR A 155 4.56 -5.81 -8.33
N GLU A 156 3.91 -5.64 -9.49
CA GLU A 156 4.27 -4.62 -10.49
C GLU A 156 3.98 -3.20 -9.98
N THR A 157 2.93 -3.02 -9.19
CA THR A 157 2.39 -1.69 -8.85
C THR A 157 2.45 -1.35 -7.36
N TYR A 158 2.82 -2.29 -6.49
CA TYR A 158 2.94 -2.07 -5.05
C TYR A 158 4.40 -2.04 -4.59
N HIS A 159 4.66 -1.33 -3.50
CA HIS A 159 5.99 -1.14 -2.95
C HIS A 159 6.28 -2.01 -1.73
N PHE A 160 5.25 -2.42 -1.01
CA PHE A 160 5.33 -3.21 0.21
C PHE A 160 4.47 -4.47 0.13
N ALA A 161 4.93 -5.54 0.78
CA ALA A 161 4.21 -6.80 0.87
C ALA A 161 3.67 -7.03 2.30
N LYS A 162 2.74 -7.97 2.47
CA LYS A 162 2.40 -8.45 3.82
C LYS A 162 3.63 -9.15 4.43
N PRO A 163 3.87 -9.03 5.75
CA PRO A 163 3.02 -8.42 6.77
C PRO A 163 3.37 -6.95 7.10
N GLN A 164 3.86 -6.15 6.15
CA GLN A 164 4.28 -4.79 6.50
C GLN A 164 3.06 -3.84 6.66
N PRO A 165 2.92 -3.09 7.77
CA PRO A 165 1.82 -2.14 7.95
C PRO A 165 1.71 -1.09 6.82
N ALA A 166 2.84 -0.69 6.23
CA ALA A 166 2.88 0.26 5.13
C ALA A 166 2.11 -0.20 3.89
N TYR A 167 2.04 -1.51 3.63
CA TYR A 167 1.26 -2.09 2.54
C TYR A 167 -0.23 -1.73 2.66
N PHE A 168 -0.82 -1.88 3.84
CA PHE A 168 -2.24 -1.58 4.06
C PHE A 168 -2.55 -0.09 3.88
N ARG A 169 -1.60 0.78 4.23
CA ARG A 169 -1.73 2.24 4.01
C ARG A 169 -1.56 2.62 2.56
N GLU A 170 -0.68 1.95 1.82
CA GLU A 170 -0.56 2.09 0.36
C GLU A 170 -1.87 1.71 -0.33
N VAL A 171 -2.45 0.54 0.01
CA VAL A 171 -3.75 0.10 -0.51
C VAL A 171 -4.84 1.13 -0.18
N ALA A 172 -4.97 1.54 1.08
CA ALA A 172 -5.99 2.51 1.51
C ALA A 172 -5.86 3.88 0.80
N ALA A 173 -4.63 4.36 0.59
CA ALA A 173 -4.37 5.58 -0.17
C ALA A 173 -4.82 5.45 -1.64
N ARG A 174 -4.58 4.29 -2.28
CA ARG A 174 -4.94 4.03 -3.67
C ARG A 174 -6.45 3.87 -3.90
N ILE A 175 -7.22 3.46 -2.90
CA ILE A 175 -8.69 3.28 -3.04
C ILE A 175 -9.43 4.61 -2.99
N SER A 176 -9.21 5.38 -1.93
CA SER A 176 -10.05 6.53 -1.61
C SER A 176 -9.25 7.76 -1.16
N ALA A 177 -7.92 7.75 -1.24
CA ALA A 177 -7.08 8.83 -0.68
C ALA A 177 -7.45 9.20 0.77
N PHE A 178 -7.93 8.24 1.55
CA PHE A 178 -8.45 8.45 2.91
C PHE A 178 -9.64 9.42 2.99
N ASP A 179 -10.45 9.55 1.93
CA ASP A 179 -11.76 10.22 1.97
C ASP A 179 -12.81 9.44 2.76
N HIS A 180 -12.60 8.13 2.86
CA HIS A 180 -13.48 7.19 3.52
C HIS A 180 -12.69 6.34 4.50
N PRO A 181 -13.27 5.97 5.66
CA PRO A 181 -12.66 5.01 6.56
C PRO A 181 -12.36 3.70 5.82
N ALA A 182 -11.16 3.17 6.06
CA ALA A 182 -10.72 1.91 5.49
C ALA A 182 -10.73 0.82 6.57
N VAL A 183 -11.13 -0.38 6.19
CA VAL A 183 -11.16 -1.56 7.07
C VAL A 183 -10.55 -2.77 6.35
N MET A 184 -10.01 -3.74 7.09
CA MET A 184 -9.40 -4.95 6.54
C MET A 184 -10.17 -6.20 6.96
N VAL A 185 -10.46 -7.08 6.00
CA VAL A 185 -11.07 -8.40 6.21
C VAL A 185 -10.10 -9.46 5.71
N GLY A 186 -9.73 -10.40 6.56
CA GLY A 186 -8.81 -11.49 6.20
C GLY A 186 -8.86 -12.63 7.21
N ASN A 187 -8.21 -13.74 6.89
CA ASN A 187 -8.18 -14.94 7.72
C ASN A 187 -6.83 -15.14 8.42
N ASP A 188 -5.74 -14.58 7.90
CA ASP A 188 -4.40 -14.82 8.42
C ASP A 188 -4.04 -13.80 9.50
N LEU A 189 -3.81 -14.30 10.72
CA LEU A 189 -3.50 -13.47 11.86
C LEU A 189 -2.23 -12.62 11.68
N GLU A 190 -1.18 -13.24 11.14
CA GLU A 190 0.17 -12.64 11.04
C GLU A 190 0.31 -11.78 9.79
N ASN A 191 -0.36 -12.17 8.70
CA ASN A 191 -0.25 -11.48 7.41
C ASN A 191 -1.32 -10.42 7.19
N ASP A 192 -2.52 -10.57 7.75
CA ASP A 192 -3.65 -9.65 7.55
C ASP A 192 -3.93 -8.83 8.80
N ILE A 193 -4.21 -9.52 9.90
CA ILE A 193 -4.92 -8.93 11.04
C ILE A 193 -4.01 -8.05 11.89
N LEU A 194 -2.93 -8.61 12.42
CA LEU A 194 -1.98 -7.86 13.23
C LEU A 194 -1.36 -6.68 12.48
N PRO A 195 -0.85 -6.82 11.25
CA PRO A 195 -0.22 -5.70 10.56
C PRO A 195 -1.20 -4.64 10.05
N ALA A 196 -2.42 -5.00 9.64
CA ALA A 196 -3.45 -4.01 9.35
C ALA A 196 -3.89 -3.25 10.62
N GLY A 197 -4.00 -3.95 11.75
CA GLY A 197 -4.26 -3.34 13.05
C GLY A 197 -3.17 -2.36 13.48
N GLN A 198 -1.89 -2.72 13.27
CA GLN A 198 -0.74 -1.82 13.50
C GLN A 198 -0.78 -0.60 12.56
N ALA A 199 -1.26 -0.77 11.33
CA ALA A 199 -1.53 0.32 10.39
C ALA A 199 -2.73 1.19 10.82
N GLY A 200 -3.44 0.83 11.89
CA GLY A 200 -4.58 1.57 12.42
C GLY A 200 -5.89 1.27 11.70
N LEU A 201 -5.98 0.20 10.90
CA LEU A 201 -7.24 -0.20 10.27
C LEU A 201 -8.05 -1.09 11.22
N PRO A 202 -9.35 -0.81 11.46
CA PRO A 202 -10.24 -1.80 12.04
C PRO A 202 -10.24 -3.07 11.21
N ILE A 203 -10.17 -4.21 11.89
CA ILE A 203 -10.05 -5.52 11.25
C ILE A 203 -11.26 -6.40 11.51
N PHE A 204 -11.55 -7.30 10.58
CA PHE A 204 -12.41 -8.45 10.81
C PHE A 204 -11.60 -9.72 10.55
N TRP A 205 -11.33 -10.47 11.61
CA TRP A 205 -10.62 -11.74 11.52
C TRP A 205 -11.62 -12.87 11.23
N VAL A 206 -11.60 -13.35 9.99
CA VAL A 206 -12.41 -14.50 9.54
C VAL A 206 -11.82 -15.77 10.15
N SER A 207 -12.56 -16.37 11.07
CA SER A 207 -12.10 -17.55 11.81
C SER A 207 -13.30 -18.36 12.31
N GLU A 208 -13.31 -19.65 11.99
CA GLU A 208 -14.28 -20.63 12.51
C GLU A 208 -13.87 -21.20 13.88
N SER A 209 -12.78 -20.68 14.47
CA SER A 209 -12.23 -21.17 15.74
C SER A 209 -12.64 -20.31 16.94
N ASP A 210 -12.55 -20.90 18.13
CA ASP A 210 -12.71 -20.18 19.40
C ASP A 210 -11.51 -19.28 19.76
N ALA A 211 -10.63 -18.98 18.80
CA ALA A 211 -9.47 -18.11 19.01
C ALA A 211 -9.90 -16.74 19.53
N VAL A 212 -9.15 -16.20 20.49
CA VAL A 212 -9.42 -14.90 21.10
C VAL A 212 -8.88 -13.80 20.19
N LEU A 213 -9.66 -12.73 20.02
CA LEU A 213 -9.22 -11.56 19.28
C LEU A 213 -8.00 -10.93 19.99
N PRO A 214 -6.89 -10.63 19.28
CA PRO A 214 -5.72 -10.02 19.89
C PRO A 214 -6.00 -8.70 20.58
N GLU A 215 -5.25 -8.42 21.65
CA GLU A 215 -5.28 -7.12 22.32
C GLU A 215 -4.59 -6.03 21.48
N GLY A 216 -4.94 -4.77 21.72
CA GLY A 216 -4.29 -3.61 21.08
C GLY A 216 -4.71 -3.33 19.65
N LEU A 217 -5.71 -4.06 19.12
CA LEU A 217 -6.30 -3.78 17.82
C LEU A 217 -7.16 -2.49 17.84
N PRO A 218 -7.33 -1.82 16.70
CA PRO A 218 -8.15 -0.61 16.61
C PRO A 218 -9.60 -0.84 17.04
N ALA A 219 -10.24 0.22 17.55
CA ALA A 219 -11.65 0.18 17.95
C ALA A 219 -12.54 -0.28 16.78
N GLY A 220 -13.54 -1.11 17.11
CA GLY A 220 -14.42 -1.74 16.12
C GLY A 220 -13.85 -3.03 15.52
N SER A 221 -12.62 -3.42 15.82
CA SER A 221 -12.07 -4.70 15.37
C SER A 221 -12.84 -5.89 15.94
N ALA A 222 -13.09 -6.90 15.12
CA ALA A 222 -13.91 -8.06 15.46
C ALA A 222 -13.33 -9.36 14.89
N ARG A 223 -13.88 -10.49 15.35
CA ARG A 223 -13.69 -11.82 14.78
C ARG A 223 -15.04 -12.46 14.54
N GLY A 224 -15.11 -13.38 13.59
CA GLY A 224 -16.30 -14.19 13.39
C GLY A 224 -16.23 -15.05 12.15
N SER A 225 -17.35 -15.71 11.87
CA SER A 225 -17.54 -16.46 10.64
C SER A 225 -17.66 -15.54 9.42
N PHE A 226 -17.53 -16.13 8.24
CA PHE A 226 -17.68 -15.39 6.98
C PHE A 226 -19.04 -14.69 6.86
N SER A 227 -20.10 -15.33 7.38
CA SER A 227 -21.48 -14.83 7.31
C SER A 227 -21.71 -13.52 8.08
N GLU A 228 -20.85 -13.22 9.06
CA GLU A 228 -20.96 -12.06 9.94
C GLU A 228 -20.26 -10.81 9.38
N ILE A 229 -19.40 -10.97 8.37
CA ILE A 229 -18.59 -9.87 7.80
C ILE A 229 -19.47 -8.70 7.40
N PHE A 230 -20.56 -8.96 6.66
CA PHE A 230 -21.39 -7.87 6.15
C PHE A 230 -22.08 -7.09 7.27
N THR A 231 -22.58 -7.78 8.30
CA THR A 231 -23.20 -7.12 9.47
C THR A 231 -22.20 -6.20 10.15
N TRP A 232 -20.98 -6.67 10.36
CA TRP A 232 -19.89 -5.86 10.92
C TRP A 232 -19.56 -4.65 10.03
N LEU A 233 -19.50 -4.81 8.70
CA LEU A 233 -19.27 -3.69 7.79
C LEU A 233 -20.37 -2.62 7.89
N GLN A 234 -21.63 -3.01 8.07
CA GLN A 234 -22.73 -2.06 8.27
C GLN A 234 -22.58 -1.26 9.59
N GLU A 235 -22.14 -1.93 10.65
CA GLU A 235 -21.84 -1.27 11.93
C GLU A 235 -20.68 -0.28 11.79
N MET A 236 -19.64 -0.64 11.05
CA MET A 236 -18.51 0.23 10.76
C MET A 236 -18.91 1.43 9.89
N ASP A 237 -19.79 1.25 8.90
CA ASP A 237 -20.26 2.35 8.04
C ASP A 237 -21.14 3.35 8.82
N THR A 238 -21.80 2.90 9.88
CA THR A 238 -22.61 3.74 10.77
C THR A 238 -21.75 4.52 11.78
N ASN A 239 -20.59 3.99 12.17
CA ASN A 239 -19.76 4.53 13.26
C ASN A 239 -18.50 5.30 12.78
N GLN A 240 -18.57 5.91 11.59
CA GLN A 240 -17.40 6.54 10.93
C GLN A 240 -16.79 7.73 11.68
N ASP A 241 -17.57 8.39 12.53
CA ASP A 241 -17.17 9.61 13.23
C ASP A 241 -16.35 9.36 14.50
N GLN A 242 -16.06 8.11 14.86
CA GLN A 242 -15.24 7.83 16.04
C GLN A 242 -13.78 8.26 15.80
N PRO A 243 -13.25 9.22 16.59
CA PRO A 243 -11.88 9.67 16.41
C PRO A 243 -10.91 8.54 16.74
N GLN A 244 -10.10 8.14 15.77
CA GLN A 244 -9.03 7.17 15.98
C GLN A 244 -7.73 7.88 16.35
N THR A 245 -7.22 7.59 17.54
CA THR A 245 -5.91 8.07 17.96
C THR A 245 -4.83 7.34 17.17
N LYS A 246 -4.06 8.07 16.36
CA LYS A 246 -2.93 7.48 15.65
C LYS A 246 -1.83 7.04 16.61
N THR A 247 -1.37 5.81 16.44
CA THR A 247 -0.21 5.25 17.13
C THR A 247 1.06 5.57 16.32
N ILE A 248 2.24 5.48 16.95
CA ILE A 248 3.52 5.68 16.24
C ILE A 248 3.65 4.69 15.06
N PRO A 249 3.40 3.37 15.21
CA PRO A 249 3.42 2.45 14.08
C PRO A 249 2.49 2.85 12.93
N SER A 250 1.26 3.30 13.24
CA SER A 250 0.31 3.74 12.20
C SER A 250 0.79 5.00 11.46
N LEU A 251 1.45 5.94 12.16
CA LEU A 251 2.02 7.14 11.54
C LEU A 251 3.18 6.79 10.61
N LEU A 252 4.06 5.88 11.02
CA LEU A 252 5.16 5.41 10.16
C LEU A 252 4.63 4.66 8.93
N ALA A 253 3.61 3.82 9.13
CA ALA A 253 2.92 3.12 8.05
C ALA A 253 2.28 4.11 7.06
N ASP A 254 1.65 5.17 7.56
CA ASP A 254 1.09 6.24 6.74
C ASP A 254 2.16 6.97 5.92
N LEU A 255 3.27 7.36 6.55
CA LEU A 255 4.35 8.08 5.88
C LEU A 255 5.00 7.25 4.77
N ARG A 256 5.16 5.93 4.99
CA ARG A 256 5.68 4.98 3.99
C ARG A 256 4.65 4.71 2.89
N GLY A 257 3.45 4.24 3.27
CA GLY A 257 2.41 3.80 2.34
C GLY A 257 1.80 4.95 1.52
N GLY A 258 1.65 6.13 2.11
CA GLY A 258 1.20 7.33 1.41
C GLY A 258 2.19 7.79 0.34
N ALA A 259 3.49 7.79 0.67
CA ALA A 259 4.54 8.14 -0.30
C ALA A 259 4.64 7.11 -1.44
N ALA A 260 4.52 5.82 -1.14
CA ALA A 260 4.45 4.76 -2.15
C ALA A 260 3.21 4.92 -3.07
N ALA A 261 2.06 5.27 -2.51
CA ALA A 261 0.87 5.55 -3.31
C ALA A 261 1.05 6.79 -4.21
N ILE A 262 1.71 7.84 -3.73
CA ILE A 262 2.07 9.01 -4.55
C ILE A 262 3.00 8.59 -5.70
N ASP A 263 4.03 7.79 -5.44
CA ASP A 263 4.94 7.29 -6.48
C ASP A 263 4.19 6.50 -7.56
N ALA A 264 3.34 5.54 -7.15
CA ALA A 264 2.52 4.76 -8.07
C ALA A 264 1.59 5.64 -8.92
N ILE A 265 0.83 6.54 -8.28
CA ILE A 265 -0.14 7.40 -8.98
C ILE A 265 0.57 8.34 -9.97
N VAL A 266 1.71 8.92 -9.60
CA VAL A 266 2.46 9.84 -10.47
C VAL A 266 3.05 9.11 -11.67
N ARG A 267 3.61 7.90 -11.47
CA ARG A 267 4.19 7.11 -12.56
C ARG A 267 3.15 6.61 -13.56
N GLU A 268 1.92 6.39 -13.11
CA GLU A 268 0.79 6.01 -13.96
C GLU A 268 0.09 7.23 -14.61
N PHE A 269 0.41 8.46 -14.19
CA PHE A 269 -0.27 9.65 -14.67
C PHE A 269 0.15 10.02 -16.11
N PRO A 270 -0.80 10.40 -17.00
CA PRO A 270 -0.44 10.78 -18.37
C PRO A 270 0.48 12.00 -18.43
N ALA A 271 1.67 11.83 -19.01
CA ALA A 271 2.70 12.86 -19.07
C ALA A 271 2.22 14.17 -19.74
N ASP A 272 1.31 14.08 -20.72
CA ASP A 272 0.73 15.25 -21.40
C ASP A 272 -0.25 16.05 -20.53
N ARG A 273 -0.62 15.54 -19.35
CA ARG A 273 -1.50 16.18 -18.37
C ARG A 273 -0.75 16.72 -17.15
N CYS A 274 0.51 16.38 -16.93
CA CYS A 274 1.25 16.74 -15.71
C CYS A 274 1.30 18.26 -15.41
N THR A 275 1.20 19.10 -16.44
CA THR A 275 1.24 20.57 -16.34
C THR A 275 -0.14 21.23 -16.46
N LYS A 276 -1.21 20.45 -16.66
CA LYS A 276 -2.57 20.98 -16.80
C LYS A 276 -3.14 21.29 -15.42
N ARG A 277 -3.40 22.57 -15.15
CA ARG A 277 -4.11 23.00 -13.94
C ARG A 277 -5.63 22.80 -14.12
N PRO A 278 -6.34 22.25 -13.12
CA PRO A 278 -7.81 22.10 -13.20
C PRO A 278 -8.52 23.45 -13.11
N GLY A 279 -7.92 24.41 -12.41
CA GLY A 279 -8.42 25.78 -12.25
C GLY A 279 -7.30 26.79 -12.16
N ARG A 280 -7.62 28.09 -12.33
CA ARG A 280 -6.62 29.17 -12.34
C ARG A 280 -5.81 29.30 -11.04
N LYS A 281 -6.38 28.88 -9.91
CA LYS A 281 -5.77 28.95 -8.58
C LYS A 281 -5.33 27.58 -8.04
N GLU A 282 -5.50 26.54 -8.83
CA GLU A 282 -5.18 25.17 -8.43
C GLU A 282 -3.86 24.74 -9.07
N TRP A 283 -3.18 23.82 -8.41
CA TRP A 283 -1.92 23.29 -8.90
C TRP A 283 -2.14 22.15 -9.90
N SER A 284 -1.24 22.07 -10.88
CA SER A 284 -1.06 20.90 -11.71
C SER A 284 -0.38 19.77 -10.92
N LEU A 285 -0.37 18.55 -11.45
CA LEU A 285 0.33 17.42 -10.82
C LEU A 285 1.79 17.76 -10.53
N ARG A 286 2.50 18.30 -11.53
CA ARG A 286 3.91 18.69 -11.41
C ARG A 286 4.14 19.65 -10.24
N GLU A 287 3.28 20.66 -10.10
CA GLU A 287 3.38 21.61 -9.01
C GLU A 287 3.14 20.98 -7.64
N ILE A 288 2.20 20.04 -7.54
CA ILE A 288 1.95 19.28 -6.30
C ILE A 288 3.19 18.45 -5.92
N ILE A 289 3.83 17.78 -6.88
CA ILE A 289 5.02 16.94 -6.58
C ILE A 289 6.23 17.80 -6.17
N CYS A 290 6.46 18.92 -6.85
CA CYS A 290 7.50 19.87 -6.43
C CYS A 290 7.23 20.44 -5.03
N HIS A 291 5.95 20.70 -4.69
CA HIS A 291 5.54 21.14 -3.37
C HIS A 291 5.83 20.10 -2.29
N LEU A 292 5.41 18.86 -2.49
CA LEU A 292 5.67 17.76 -1.56
C LEU A 292 7.17 17.57 -1.30
N ARG A 293 8.00 17.59 -2.36
CA ARG A 293 9.45 17.53 -2.27
C ARG A 293 10.02 18.64 -1.39
N ASP A 294 9.66 19.89 -1.67
CA ASP A 294 10.24 21.05 -0.98
C ASP A 294 9.73 21.15 0.46
N VAL A 295 8.48 20.76 0.73
CA VAL A 295 7.94 20.66 2.10
C VAL A 295 8.69 19.58 2.89
N ASP A 296 8.93 18.40 2.32
CA ASP A 296 9.69 17.38 3.03
C ASP A 296 11.14 17.80 3.27
N ARG A 297 11.83 18.29 2.24
CA ARG A 297 13.27 18.61 2.30
C ARG A 297 13.55 19.84 3.14
N ASP A 298 12.83 20.93 2.90
CA ASP A 298 13.18 22.24 3.44
C ASP A 298 12.41 22.56 4.72
N ILE A 299 11.36 21.79 5.06
CA ILE A 299 10.53 22.00 6.25
C ILE A 299 10.56 20.77 7.16
N ASN A 300 10.04 19.63 6.74
CA ASN A 300 9.82 18.49 7.64
C ASN A 300 11.13 17.89 8.12
N LEU A 301 12.07 17.60 7.21
CA LEU A 301 13.37 17.04 7.54
C LEU A 301 14.18 17.99 8.44
N VAL A 302 14.17 19.29 8.13
CA VAL A 302 14.85 20.32 8.94
C VAL A 302 14.25 20.35 10.35
N ARG A 303 12.92 20.41 10.46
CA ARG A 303 12.21 20.42 11.76
C ARG A 303 12.53 19.18 12.58
N ILE A 304 12.43 17.99 11.98
CA ILE A 304 12.71 16.73 12.69
C ILE A 304 14.15 16.73 13.20
N ASN A 305 15.13 17.08 12.36
CA ASN A 305 16.53 17.19 12.78
C ASN A 305 16.75 18.19 13.93
N THR A 306 16.15 19.38 13.84
CA THR A 306 16.19 20.38 14.91
C THR A 306 15.61 19.82 16.20
N ILE A 307 14.46 19.16 16.12
CA ILE A 307 13.80 18.57 17.28
C ILE A 307 14.69 17.52 17.92
N LEU A 308 15.24 16.59 17.14
CA LEU A 308 16.07 15.52 17.68
C LEU A 308 17.38 16.01 18.32
N ARG A 309 17.89 17.18 17.92
CA ARG A 309 19.15 17.74 18.42
C ARG A 309 19.00 18.69 19.60
N GLU A 310 17.93 19.49 19.61
CA GLU A 310 17.74 20.57 20.58
C GLU A 310 16.80 20.16 21.71
N LYS A 311 16.97 20.75 22.90
CA LYS A 311 16.16 20.40 24.08
C LYS A 311 14.75 21.03 24.06
N GLU A 312 14.67 22.31 23.69
CA GLU A 312 13.43 23.12 23.66
C GLU A 312 13.36 23.93 22.35
N PRO A 313 13.30 23.24 21.20
CA PRO A 313 13.36 23.90 19.90
C PRO A 313 12.13 24.78 19.66
N PHE A 314 12.37 25.88 18.94
CA PHE A 314 11.31 26.69 18.35
C PHE A 314 11.19 26.39 16.86
N VAL A 315 9.98 26.05 16.42
CA VAL A 315 9.67 25.71 15.04
C VAL A 315 8.75 26.78 14.43
N PRO A 316 9.21 27.53 13.40
CA PRO A 316 8.39 28.51 12.71
C PRO A 316 7.42 27.82 11.74
N GLY A 317 6.24 28.43 11.58
CA GLY A 317 5.30 28.14 10.52
C GLY A 317 5.82 28.76 9.22
N ILE A 318 5.68 28.02 8.11
CA ILE A 318 6.19 28.41 6.81
C ILE A 318 5.02 28.33 5.83
N ASP A 319 4.75 29.44 5.13
CA ASP A 319 3.81 29.49 4.01
C ASP A 319 4.52 28.97 2.76
N SER A 320 4.40 27.66 2.52
CA SER A 320 5.05 26.96 1.41
C SER A 320 4.28 27.04 0.10
N ASP A 321 2.99 27.40 0.14
CA ASP A 321 2.13 27.45 -1.06
C ASP A 321 2.66 28.46 -2.10
N ARG A 322 3.27 29.55 -1.62
CA ARG A 322 3.89 30.58 -2.45
C ARG A 322 5.09 30.08 -3.25
N TRP A 323 5.75 29.02 -2.81
CA TRP A 323 6.92 28.46 -3.49
C TRP A 323 6.60 27.91 -4.88
N SER A 324 5.34 27.54 -5.14
CA SER A 324 4.88 27.16 -6.48
C SER A 324 5.22 28.20 -7.56
N VAL A 325 5.04 29.49 -7.22
CA VAL A 325 5.38 30.62 -8.09
C VAL A 325 6.83 31.06 -7.88
N GLU A 326 7.27 31.21 -6.62
CA GLU A 326 8.60 31.75 -6.30
C GLU A 326 9.75 30.86 -6.79
N ARG A 327 9.52 29.55 -6.93
CA ARG A 327 10.49 28.55 -7.41
C ARG A 327 10.13 27.96 -8.79
N ASP A 328 9.14 28.53 -9.46
CA ASP A 328 8.74 28.17 -10.82
C ASP A 328 8.46 26.66 -11.02
N TYR A 329 7.65 26.05 -10.14
CA TYR A 329 7.41 24.60 -10.14
C TYR A 329 6.86 24.07 -11.47
N ILE A 330 6.05 24.87 -12.18
CA ILE A 330 5.41 24.44 -13.43
C ILE A 330 6.43 24.08 -14.54
N HIS A 331 7.65 24.62 -14.48
CA HIS A 331 8.72 24.34 -15.44
C HIS A 331 9.78 23.36 -14.94
N GLN A 332 9.64 22.79 -13.74
CA GLN A 332 10.56 21.78 -13.22
C GLN A 332 10.24 20.36 -13.75
N ASP A 333 11.15 19.42 -13.53
CA ASP A 333 10.97 18.02 -13.88
C ASP A 333 10.26 17.27 -12.72
N GLU A 334 9.06 16.76 -12.98
CA GLU A 334 8.23 16.08 -11.98
C GLU A 334 8.83 14.76 -11.51
N MET A 335 9.57 14.05 -12.36
CA MET A 335 10.13 12.74 -12.03
C MET A 335 11.35 12.88 -11.13
N ASN A 336 12.21 13.86 -11.38
CA ASN A 336 13.28 14.24 -10.47
C ASN A 336 12.70 14.74 -9.14
N ALA A 337 11.66 15.56 -9.18
CA ALA A 337 11.01 16.02 -7.96
C ALA A 337 10.41 14.87 -7.13
N LEU A 338 9.78 13.90 -7.79
CA LEU A 338 9.26 12.68 -7.16
C LEU A 338 10.39 11.86 -6.53
N ASN A 339 11.47 11.60 -7.26
CA ASN A 339 12.60 10.82 -6.73
C ASN A 339 13.26 11.51 -5.52
N GLU A 340 13.43 12.83 -5.56
CA GLU A 340 13.90 13.61 -4.42
C GLU A 340 12.94 13.53 -3.23
N PHE A 341 11.62 13.67 -3.46
CA PHE A 341 10.59 13.49 -2.41
C PHE A 341 10.68 12.11 -1.77
N ILE A 342 10.71 11.03 -2.55
CA ILE A 342 10.79 9.66 -2.04
C ILE A 342 12.08 9.43 -1.24
N SER A 343 13.22 9.95 -1.71
CA SER A 343 14.48 9.85 -0.99
C SER A 343 14.46 10.60 0.34
N THR A 344 13.95 11.84 0.35
CA THR A 344 13.82 12.64 1.58
C THR A 344 12.82 12.02 2.54
N ARG A 345 11.70 11.48 2.04
CA ARG A 345 10.72 10.79 2.87
C ARG A 345 11.31 9.57 3.54
N GLN A 346 12.13 8.78 2.83
CA GLN A 346 12.83 7.65 3.43
C GLN A 346 13.73 8.12 4.59
N GLU A 347 14.51 9.19 4.41
CA GLU A 347 15.35 9.75 5.48
C GLU A 347 14.52 10.20 6.69
N ILE A 348 13.40 10.90 6.45
CA ILE A 348 12.46 11.30 7.50
C ILE A 348 11.98 10.08 8.28
N VAL A 349 11.51 9.04 7.59
CA VAL A 349 10.98 7.84 8.25
C VAL A 349 12.09 7.12 9.03
N ASP A 350 13.29 7.00 8.47
CA ASP A 350 14.43 6.36 9.16
C ASP A 350 14.82 7.13 10.44
N LEU A 351 14.76 8.47 10.43
CA LEU A 351 14.98 9.29 11.63
C LEU A 351 13.88 9.07 12.69
N LEU A 352 12.62 8.97 12.26
CA LEU A 352 11.48 8.75 13.14
C LEU A 352 11.43 7.32 13.70
N GLU A 353 11.88 6.32 12.95
CA GLU A 353 11.96 4.92 13.41
C GLU A 353 13.08 4.74 14.44
N ASN A 354 14.21 5.43 14.25
CA ASN A 354 15.40 5.26 15.09
C ASN A 354 15.51 6.28 16.25
N THR A 355 14.54 7.17 16.43
CA THR A 355 14.54 8.11 17.56
C THR A 355 14.18 7.43 18.88
N ASN A 356 14.70 7.98 19.99
CA ASN A 356 14.30 7.56 21.33
C ASN A 356 12.78 7.73 21.54
N PRO A 357 12.09 6.77 22.19
CA PRO A 357 10.65 6.84 22.43
C PRO A 357 10.20 8.12 23.14
N GLY A 358 11.00 8.63 24.10
CA GLY A 358 10.69 9.87 24.82
C GLY A 358 10.69 11.14 23.97
N ASN A 359 11.24 11.11 22.74
CA ASN A 359 11.19 12.25 21.82
C ASN A 359 9.80 12.43 21.18
N TRP A 360 9.00 11.36 21.10
CA TRP A 360 7.70 11.41 20.42
C TRP A 360 6.71 12.34 21.12
N ASP A 361 6.67 12.29 22.46
CA ASP A 361 5.74 13.07 23.28
C ASP A 361 6.35 14.36 23.85
N ARG A 362 7.65 14.59 23.63
CA ARG A 362 8.32 15.80 24.10
C ARG A 362 7.78 17.02 23.37
N LEU A 363 7.32 18.00 24.15
CA LEU A 363 6.77 19.24 23.63
C LEU A 363 7.85 20.18 23.10
N ILE A 364 7.58 20.76 21.94
CA ILE A 364 8.33 21.81 21.27
C ILE A 364 7.46 23.06 21.15
N ARG A 365 8.08 24.21 20.82
CA ARG A 365 7.33 25.46 20.62
C ARG A 365 7.06 25.68 19.14
N HIS A 366 5.83 25.47 18.69
CA HIS A 366 5.40 25.78 17.33
C HIS A 366 4.75 27.17 17.26
N SER A 367 5.15 27.99 16.29
CA SER A 367 4.62 29.37 16.18
C SER A 367 3.10 29.46 15.92
N ILE A 368 2.49 28.42 15.32
CA ILE A 368 1.05 28.39 14.99
C ILE A 368 0.25 27.60 16.04
N PHE A 369 0.81 26.49 16.53
CA PHE A 369 0.06 25.50 17.34
C PHE A 369 0.42 25.57 18.83
N GLY A 370 1.40 26.39 19.21
CA GLY A 370 1.88 26.45 20.59
C GLY A 370 2.71 25.21 20.95
N PRO A 371 2.57 24.67 22.17
CA PRO A 371 3.19 23.40 22.55
C PRO A 371 2.71 22.27 21.64
N THR A 372 3.65 21.58 20.97
CA THR A 372 3.35 20.49 20.03
C THR A 372 4.40 19.41 20.16
N SER A 373 4.01 18.15 19.99
CA SER A 373 4.89 16.98 20.06
C SER A 373 5.37 16.55 18.67
N LEU A 374 6.43 15.73 18.62
CA LEU A 374 6.88 15.13 17.35
C LEU A 374 5.79 14.22 16.75
N LYS A 375 5.01 13.55 17.61
CA LYS A 375 3.86 12.73 17.20
C LYS A 375 2.80 13.55 16.47
N GLU A 376 2.45 14.73 16.98
CA GLU A 376 1.49 15.63 16.32
C GLU A 376 2.04 16.19 15.01
N LEU A 377 3.33 16.55 14.95
CA LEU A 377 3.96 16.99 13.71
C LEU A 377 3.93 15.89 12.64
N ALA A 378 4.25 14.64 12.99
CA ALA A 378 4.13 13.52 12.06
C ALA A 378 2.67 13.32 11.57
N ALA A 379 1.69 13.49 12.46
CA ALA A 379 0.27 13.46 12.07
C ALA A 379 -0.10 14.59 11.10
N PHE A 380 0.50 15.79 11.24
CA PHE A 380 0.30 16.89 10.29
C PHE A 380 0.91 16.59 8.92
N ILE A 381 2.08 15.95 8.86
CA ILE A 381 2.68 15.50 7.59
C ILE A 381 1.73 14.52 6.89
N VAL A 382 1.23 13.53 7.62
CA VAL A 382 0.28 12.56 7.06
C VAL A 382 -1.01 13.23 6.57
N ALA A 383 -1.57 14.18 7.33
CA ALA A 383 -2.76 14.92 6.91
C ALA A 383 -2.50 15.76 5.65
N HIS A 384 -1.31 16.34 5.53
CA HIS A 384 -0.85 17.11 4.38
C HIS A 384 -0.71 16.22 3.13
N ASP A 385 -0.06 15.06 3.25
CA ASP A 385 0.04 14.08 2.17
C ASP A 385 -1.35 13.63 1.70
N ASN A 386 -2.23 13.27 2.63
CA ASN A 386 -3.57 12.81 2.31
C ASN A 386 -4.36 13.86 1.51
N ASN A 387 -4.23 15.15 1.85
CA ASN A 387 -4.83 16.22 1.08
C ASN A 387 -4.29 16.28 -0.36
N HIS A 388 -2.98 16.12 -0.54
CA HIS A 388 -2.39 16.11 -1.88
C HIS A 388 -2.71 14.85 -2.68
N ILE A 389 -2.80 13.67 -2.06
CA ILE A 389 -3.27 12.45 -2.73
C ILE A 389 -4.69 12.67 -3.26
N LYS A 390 -5.59 13.29 -2.48
CA LYS A 390 -6.95 13.66 -2.94
C LYS A 390 -6.91 14.62 -4.12
N GLN A 391 -6.09 15.67 -4.04
CA GLN A 391 -5.92 16.61 -5.14
C GLN A 391 -5.44 15.91 -6.41
N ILE A 392 -4.42 15.06 -6.33
CA ILE A 392 -3.87 14.31 -7.46
C ILE A 392 -4.94 13.43 -8.10
N ARG A 393 -5.76 12.72 -7.30
CA ARG A 393 -6.85 11.88 -7.84
C ARG A 393 -7.90 12.69 -8.59
N ASN A 394 -8.25 13.87 -8.10
CA ASN A 394 -9.18 14.78 -8.78
C ASN A 394 -8.61 15.35 -10.09
N LEU A 395 -7.29 15.29 -10.30
CA LEU A 395 -6.67 15.62 -11.60
C LEU A 395 -6.82 14.49 -12.62
N SER A 396 -7.03 13.25 -12.17
CA SER A 396 -7.14 12.06 -13.03
C SER A 396 -8.55 11.85 -13.57
N SER A 397 -9.58 12.17 -12.77
CA SER A 397 -10.99 12.25 -13.19
C SER A 397 -11.21 13.28 -14.29
#